data_AF-A0A5E6NGR1-F1
#
_entry.id   AF-A0A5E6NGR1-F1
#
_cell.length_a   1.000
_cell.length_b   1.000
_cell.length_c   1.000
_cell.angle_alpha   90.00
_cell.angle_beta   90.00
_cell.angle_gamma   90.00
#
_symmetry.space_group_name_H-M   'P 1'
#
loop_
_entity.id
_entity.type
_entity.pdbx_description
1 polymer ?
#
loop_
_entity_poly.entity_id
_entity_poly.type
_entity_poly.pdbx_seq_one_letter_code
_entity_poly.pdbx_strand_id
1 'polypeptide(L)'
;MNLISFNPNFARILLLSTAFVVSINTIAGGRSSGRNLMDDYLQNKTSTNPDASATPSQRFILISNNALVFNRGATGVDNDDFDKKFSLAKTLTNIRNTSNATTDSSNKQLLNSLLTTLNVDSKTNGFVTMDLQKRAQEAALSELADNMSPTAIFNRFDLSASNGQHCGEYRVVYHKNNGNRFFLSFEAKYPNPEIKKGKAGCFAVADFWKEIGGMSKTDALAQLEKFFYQGLEHKGAQLPAAINFAHYTHGTGQVRSNTFVNNLWQYREFKADINAKGENIFVVDSVKSNSLDDLFADERSLDSDSLKASKVDFLRDHYNELQSDSNTINDNNANANANA
;
A
#
# COMPACT_ATOMS: atom_id res chain seq x y z
N MET A 1 -58.16 -28.57 4.14
CA MET A 1 -56.93 -29.14 3.57
C MET A 1 -56.70 -28.50 2.21
N ASN A 2 -55.68 -27.65 2.12
CA ASN A 2 -54.87 -27.45 0.92
C ASN A 2 -53.63 -26.68 1.36
N LEU A 3 -52.50 -27.38 1.33
CA LEU A 3 -51.16 -26.86 1.55
C LEU A 3 -50.82 -25.94 0.39
N ILE A 4 -50.71 -24.63 0.66
CA ILE A 4 -50.15 -23.69 -0.31
C ILE A 4 -48.62 -23.82 -0.22
N SER A 5 -48.05 -24.27 -1.33
CA SER A 5 -46.63 -24.37 -1.62
C SER A 5 -45.92 -23.03 -1.34
N PHE A 6 -44.97 -23.05 -0.41
CA PHE A 6 -43.98 -21.98 -0.25
C PHE A 6 -42.96 -22.09 -1.39
N ASN A 7 -42.88 -21.06 -2.23
CA ASN A 7 -41.86 -20.93 -3.28
C ASN A 7 -40.54 -20.47 -2.63
N PRO A 8 -39.47 -21.29 -2.62
CA PRO A 8 -38.22 -21.00 -1.92
C PRO A 8 -37.35 -19.89 -2.57
N ASN A 9 -37.79 -19.30 -3.69
CA ASN A 9 -37.01 -18.30 -4.42
C ASN A 9 -37.14 -16.86 -3.89
N PHE A 10 -38.14 -16.54 -3.06
CA PHE A 10 -38.29 -15.17 -2.53
C PHE A 10 -37.45 -14.89 -1.27
N ALA A 11 -37.03 -15.93 -0.53
CA ALA A 11 -36.18 -15.76 0.64
C ALA A 11 -34.67 -15.59 0.31
N ARG A 12 -34.26 -15.86 -0.95
CA ARG A 12 -32.87 -15.66 -1.39
C ARG A 12 -32.56 -14.23 -1.83
N ILE A 13 -33.56 -13.45 -2.25
CA ILE A 13 -33.33 -12.10 -2.78
C ILE A 13 -33.10 -11.07 -1.65
N LEU A 14 -33.60 -11.31 -0.43
CA LEU A 14 -33.36 -10.42 0.71
C LEU A 14 -32.04 -10.69 1.46
N LEU A 15 -31.39 -11.84 1.21
CA LEU A 15 -30.09 -12.21 1.82
C LEU A 15 -28.88 -11.84 0.93
N LEU A 16 -29.10 -11.38 -0.30
CA LEU A 16 -28.04 -10.91 -1.20
C LEU A 16 -27.86 -9.39 -1.21
N SER A 17 -28.79 -8.61 -0.62
CA SER A 17 -28.68 -7.15 -0.55
C SER A 17 -27.88 -6.62 0.66
N THR A 18 -27.45 -7.48 1.59
CA THR A 18 -26.61 -7.09 2.74
C THR A 18 -25.16 -7.55 2.64
N ALA A 19 -24.80 -8.25 1.56
CA ALA A 19 -23.42 -8.68 1.31
C ALA A 19 -22.65 -7.76 0.34
N PHE A 20 -23.29 -6.75 -0.25
CA PHE A 20 -22.73 -5.96 -1.35
C PHE A 20 -22.50 -4.48 -0.98
N VAL A 21 -21.92 -4.23 0.19
CA VAL A 21 -21.32 -2.91 0.56
C VAL A 21 -19.87 -3.08 1.06
N VAL A 22 -19.30 -4.29 0.98
CA VAL A 22 -17.97 -4.58 1.58
C VAL A 22 -16.81 -4.62 0.58
N SER A 23 -17.05 -4.51 -0.73
CA SER A 23 -16.02 -4.85 -1.73
C SER A 23 -15.23 -3.69 -2.36
N ILE A 24 -15.59 -2.41 -2.16
CA ILE A 24 -14.93 -1.31 -2.91
C ILE A 24 -13.77 -0.58 -2.18
N ASN A 25 -13.21 -1.12 -1.08
CA ASN A 25 -12.13 -0.43 -0.35
C ASN A 25 -10.84 -1.24 -0.11
N THR A 26 -10.63 -2.37 -0.77
CA THR A 26 -9.42 -3.18 -0.59
C THR A 26 -8.51 -3.17 -1.80
N ILE A 27 -7.89 -2.00 -2.07
CA ILE A 27 -6.57 -2.00 -2.71
C ILE A 27 -5.55 -2.37 -1.61
N ALA A 28 -5.19 -3.65 -1.58
CA ALA A 28 -4.22 -4.29 -0.69
C ALA A 28 -4.55 -4.21 0.83
N GLY A 29 -5.32 -5.20 1.29
CA GLY A 29 -5.14 -5.85 2.61
C GLY A 29 -5.51 -5.09 3.88
N GLY A 30 -6.29 -4.01 3.83
CA GLY A 30 -6.81 -3.35 5.03
C GLY A 30 -7.95 -4.15 5.69
N ARG A 31 -7.97 -4.25 7.03
CA ARG A 31 -9.14 -4.76 7.77
C ARG A 31 -10.28 -3.75 7.66
N SER A 32 -11.39 -4.13 7.03
CA SER A 32 -12.58 -3.28 6.86
C SER A 32 -13.39 -3.05 8.15
N SER A 33 -13.06 -3.72 9.26
CA SER A 33 -13.90 -3.75 10.47
C SER A 33 -13.16 -3.51 11.80
N GLY A 34 -11.88 -3.13 11.78
CA GLY A 34 -11.08 -2.89 13.00
C GLY A 34 -10.80 -1.42 13.26
N ARG A 35 -10.88 -0.97 14.53
CA ARG A 35 -10.37 0.36 14.93
C ARG A 35 -8.89 0.48 14.57
N ASN A 36 -8.54 1.51 13.81
CA ASN A 36 -7.16 1.76 13.43
C ASN A 36 -6.38 2.44 14.58
N LEU A 37 -5.08 2.67 14.41
CA LEU A 37 -4.25 3.29 15.46
C LEU A 37 -4.75 4.71 15.84
N MET A 38 -5.21 5.50 14.88
CA MET A 38 -5.70 6.85 15.13
C MET A 38 -7.01 6.82 15.94
N ASP A 39 -7.92 5.90 15.63
CA ASP A 39 -9.16 5.71 16.40
C ASP A 39 -8.88 5.44 17.88
N ASP A 40 -7.96 4.52 18.17
CA ASP A 40 -7.60 4.15 19.53
C ASP A 40 -6.86 5.30 20.25
N TYR A 41 -6.03 6.06 19.54
CA TYR A 41 -5.36 7.25 20.07
C TYR A 41 -6.38 8.34 20.46
N LEU A 42 -7.34 8.65 19.58
CA LEU A 42 -8.35 9.67 19.84
C LEU A 42 -9.25 9.29 21.02
N GLN A 43 -9.67 8.01 21.10
CA GLN A 43 -10.47 7.52 22.23
C GLN A 43 -9.70 7.58 23.55
N ASN A 44 -8.41 7.22 23.54
CA ASN A 44 -7.58 7.31 24.74
C ASN A 44 -7.52 8.77 25.26
N LYS A 45 -7.35 9.75 24.37
CA LYS A 45 -7.36 11.17 24.74
C LYS A 45 -8.69 11.60 25.38
N THR A 46 -9.82 11.17 24.83
CA THR A 46 -11.15 11.45 25.43
C THR A 46 -11.31 10.81 26.80
N SER A 47 -10.83 9.58 26.99
CA SER A 47 -10.89 8.90 28.29
C SER A 47 -10.01 9.54 29.36
N THR A 48 -8.90 10.17 28.97
CA THR A 48 -7.98 10.85 29.91
C THR A 48 -8.47 12.24 30.36
N ASN A 49 -9.50 12.80 29.72
CA ASN A 49 -10.03 14.12 30.06
C ASN A 49 -11.57 14.14 30.00
N PRO A 50 -12.26 13.56 31.00
CA PRO A 50 -13.72 13.42 31.00
C PRO A 50 -14.48 14.76 31.09
N ASP A 51 -13.82 15.83 31.55
CA ASP A 51 -14.39 17.18 31.66
C ASP A 51 -14.32 17.99 30.35
N ALA A 52 -13.76 17.42 29.28
CA ALA A 52 -13.94 17.94 27.92
C ALA A 52 -15.39 17.63 27.49
N SER A 53 -16.34 18.41 28.03
CA SER A 53 -17.75 18.39 27.68
C SER A 53 -17.95 18.74 26.20
N ALA A 54 -17.81 17.73 25.34
CA ALA A 54 -18.24 17.83 23.96
C ALA A 54 -19.77 17.87 23.97
N THR A 55 -20.33 19.08 23.81
CA THR A 55 -21.72 19.26 23.45
C THR A 55 -22.03 18.37 22.23
N PRO A 56 -23.21 17.69 22.19
CA PRO A 56 -23.52 16.70 21.17
C PRO A 56 -23.50 17.22 19.71
N SER A 57 -23.43 18.53 19.49
CA SER A 57 -23.34 19.15 18.16
C SER A 57 -21.92 19.21 17.59
N GLN A 58 -20.86 18.86 18.34
CA GLN A 58 -19.49 18.77 17.80
C GLN A 58 -19.15 17.39 17.20
N ARG A 59 -20.13 16.47 17.11
CA ARG A 59 -19.96 15.12 16.53
C ARG A 59 -19.68 15.07 15.03
N PHE A 60 -19.50 16.20 14.34
CA PHE A 60 -19.17 16.25 12.92
C PHE A 60 -18.11 17.30 12.60
N ILE A 61 -17.05 17.43 13.40
CA ILE A 61 -15.77 17.68 12.74
C ILE A 61 -15.42 16.34 12.10
N LEU A 62 -15.51 16.26 10.77
CA LEU A 62 -14.83 15.22 9.99
C LEU A 62 -13.34 15.26 10.37
N ILE A 63 -12.95 14.68 11.50
CA ILE A 63 -11.59 14.22 11.70
C ILE A 63 -11.54 13.01 10.79
N SER A 64 -11.23 13.26 9.52
CA SER A 64 -11.12 12.22 8.53
C SER A 64 -10.15 11.19 9.09
N ASN A 65 -10.67 10.01 9.42
CA ASN A 65 -9.93 8.79 9.79
C ASN A 65 -9.02 8.28 8.65
N ASN A 66 -8.71 9.14 7.70
CA ASN A 66 -8.02 8.85 6.48
C ASN A 66 -6.53 8.90 6.78
N ALA A 67 -5.81 7.86 6.37
CA ALA A 67 -4.40 7.95 6.09
C ALA A 67 -4.08 9.33 5.50
N LEU A 68 -3.20 10.09 6.15
CA LEU A 68 -2.79 11.39 5.62
C LEU A 68 -1.92 11.14 4.41
N VAL A 69 -2.47 11.45 3.23
CA VAL A 69 -1.77 11.35 1.96
C VAL A 69 -1.20 12.71 1.59
N PHE A 70 0.12 12.78 1.53
CA PHE A 70 0.86 13.91 0.96
C PHE A 70 1.19 13.57 -0.49
N ASN A 71 0.38 14.11 -1.39
CA ASN A 71 0.53 13.93 -2.84
C ASN A 71 1.38 15.07 -3.40
N ARG A 72 2.36 14.73 -4.25
CA ARG A 72 3.17 15.69 -5.01
C ARG A 72 2.31 16.72 -5.74
N GLY A 73 1.26 16.29 -6.44
CA GLY A 73 0.39 17.17 -7.22
C GLY A 73 -0.68 17.94 -6.41
N ALA A 74 -0.63 17.90 -5.07
CA ALA A 74 -1.61 18.60 -4.25
C ALA A 74 -1.36 20.11 -4.24
N THR A 75 -2.45 20.89 -4.19
CA THR A 75 -2.38 22.35 -4.07
C THR A 75 -1.53 22.75 -2.86
N GLY A 76 -0.58 23.67 -3.09
CA GLY A 76 0.32 24.19 -2.06
C GLY A 76 1.55 23.33 -1.80
N VAL A 77 1.76 22.22 -2.52
CA VAL A 77 3.01 21.46 -2.49
C VAL A 77 3.96 22.00 -3.57
N ASP A 78 5.18 22.33 -3.16
CA ASP A 78 6.27 22.62 -4.09
C ASP A 78 6.85 21.30 -4.61
N ASN A 79 6.71 21.06 -5.91
CA ASN A 79 7.16 19.82 -6.54
C ASN A 79 8.67 19.64 -6.50
N ASP A 80 9.44 20.72 -6.60
CA ASP A 80 10.91 20.65 -6.62
C ASP A 80 11.43 20.34 -5.20
N ASP A 81 10.83 20.95 -4.18
CA ASP A 81 11.12 20.63 -2.78
C ASP A 81 10.72 19.18 -2.45
N PHE A 82 9.55 18.74 -2.92
CA PHE A 82 9.06 17.37 -2.74
C PHE A 82 9.98 16.34 -3.40
N ASP A 83 10.38 16.56 -4.66
CA ASP A 83 11.28 15.68 -5.41
C ASP A 83 12.66 15.62 -4.77
N LYS A 84 13.19 16.75 -4.27
CA LYS A 84 14.48 16.80 -3.58
C LYS A 84 14.44 16.06 -2.24
N LYS A 85 13.43 16.33 -1.41
CA LYS A 85 13.33 15.77 -0.05
C LYS A 85 13.05 14.28 -0.02
N PHE A 86 12.33 13.78 -1.03
CA PHE A 86 11.90 12.39 -1.14
C PHE A 86 12.42 11.67 -2.39
N SER A 87 13.55 12.10 -2.95
CA SER A 87 14.13 11.45 -4.12
C SER A 87 14.34 9.94 -3.91
N LEU A 88 14.20 9.16 -4.99
CA LEU A 88 14.41 7.70 -4.93
C LEU A 88 15.84 7.38 -4.46
N ALA A 89 16.82 8.14 -4.96
CA ALA A 89 18.21 8.02 -4.54
C ALA A 89 18.37 8.16 -3.01
N LYS A 90 17.66 9.10 -2.37
CA LYS A 90 17.71 9.27 -0.92
C LYS A 90 17.10 8.09 -0.16
N THR A 91 15.99 7.53 -0.65
CA THR A 91 15.39 6.32 -0.07
C THR A 91 16.32 5.11 -0.17
N LEU A 92 16.89 4.87 -1.35
CA LEU A 92 17.84 3.78 -1.56
C LEU A 92 19.10 3.93 -0.70
N THR A 93 19.64 5.16 -0.62
CA THR A 93 20.80 5.45 0.23
C THR A 93 20.51 5.19 1.71
N ASN A 94 19.33 5.58 2.21
CA ASN A 94 18.97 5.32 3.61
C ASN A 94 18.84 3.83 3.91
N ILE A 95 18.21 3.05 3.01
CA ILE A 95 18.14 1.59 3.16
C ILE A 95 19.55 1.00 3.21
N ARG A 96 20.45 1.42 2.33
CA ARG A 96 21.83 0.91 2.31
C ARG A 96 22.60 1.28 3.58
N ASN A 97 22.54 2.54 3.99
CA ASN A 97 23.32 3.07 5.12
C ASN A 97 22.83 2.56 6.48
N THR A 98 21.59 2.07 6.57
CA THR A 98 21.01 1.51 7.80
C THR A 98 21.09 -0.02 7.86
N SER A 99 21.72 -0.65 6.86
CA SER A 99 22.00 -2.08 6.84
C SER A 99 23.28 -2.42 7.62
N ASN A 100 23.46 -3.71 7.91
CA ASN A 100 24.74 -4.26 8.40
C ASN A 100 25.57 -4.89 7.25
N ALA A 101 25.38 -4.42 6.02
CA ALA A 101 26.14 -4.90 4.87
C ALA A 101 27.64 -4.65 5.08
N THR A 102 28.47 -5.65 4.80
CA THR A 102 29.93 -5.56 4.94
C THR A 102 30.61 -5.08 3.66
N THR A 103 29.84 -4.89 2.59
CA THR A 103 30.34 -4.44 1.29
C THR A 103 29.47 -3.32 0.75
N ASP A 104 30.14 -2.24 0.36
CA ASP A 104 29.50 -1.10 -0.27
C ASP A 104 28.92 -1.51 -1.63
N SER A 105 27.61 -1.41 -1.73
CA SER A 105 26.82 -1.55 -2.96
C SER A 105 26.27 -0.17 -3.29
N SER A 106 26.17 0.25 -4.54
CA SER A 106 25.56 1.54 -4.97
C SER A 106 24.04 1.47 -5.06
N ASN A 107 23.35 2.62 -5.15
CA ASN A 107 21.90 2.67 -5.42
C ASN A 107 21.53 1.93 -6.70
N LYS A 108 22.36 2.05 -7.73
CA LYS A 108 22.20 1.34 -9.01
C LYS A 108 22.33 -0.16 -8.83
N GLN A 109 23.30 -0.64 -8.06
CA GLN A 109 23.44 -2.08 -7.76
C GLN A 109 22.23 -2.61 -6.98
N LEU A 110 21.80 -1.91 -5.92
CA LEU A 110 20.62 -2.31 -5.15
C LEU A 110 19.37 -2.37 -6.03
N LEU A 111 19.13 -1.35 -6.86
CA LEU A 111 17.96 -1.35 -7.74
C LEU A 111 18.06 -2.40 -8.86
N ASN A 112 19.25 -2.62 -9.41
CA ASN A 112 19.47 -3.67 -10.40
C ASN A 112 19.19 -5.06 -9.82
N SER A 113 19.48 -5.31 -8.55
CA SER A 113 19.14 -6.60 -7.92
C SER A 113 17.64 -6.87 -7.91
N LEU A 114 16.80 -5.83 -7.83
CA LEU A 114 15.35 -5.94 -8.03
C LEU A 114 15.03 -6.21 -9.50
N LEU A 115 15.57 -5.43 -10.43
CA LEU A 115 15.21 -5.52 -11.85
C LEU A 115 15.62 -6.85 -12.48
N THR A 116 16.77 -7.41 -12.11
CA THR A 116 17.22 -8.72 -12.65
C THR A 116 16.25 -9.84 -12.31
N THR A 117 15.58 -9.76 -11.16
CA THR A 117 14.59 -10.77 -10.76
C THR A 117 13.33 -10.75 -11.63
N LEU A 118 13.08 -9.67 -12.37
CA LEU A 118 11.98 -9.59 -13.34
C LEU A 118 12.23 -10.49 -14.57
N ASN A 119 13.45 -10.97 -14.76
CA ASN A 119 13.77 -11.95 -15.81
C ASN A 119 13.72 -13.41 -15.34
N VAL A 120 13.41 -13.64 -14.05
CA VAL A 120 13.25 -14.98 -13.48
C VAL A 120 11.87 -15.53 -13.85
N ASP A 121 11.81 -16.78 -14.32
CA ASP A 121 10.58 -17.48 -14.75
C ASP A 121 10.01 -18.44 -13.72
N SER A 122 10.69 -18.66 -12.61
CA SER A 122 10.18 -19.54 -11.56
C SER A 122 10.75 -19.18 -10.19
N LYS A 123 9.98 -19.43 -9.14
CA LYS A 123 10.45 -19.32 -7.76
C LYS A 123 9.96 -20.50 -6.93
N THR A 124 10.88 -21.15 -6.24
CA THR A 124 10.55 -22.18 -5.25
C THR A 124 10.29 -21.55 -3.88
N ASN A 125 9.14 -21.91 -3.28
CA ASN A 125 8.79 -21.60 -1.91
C ASN A 125 8.47 -22.91 -1.15
N GLY A 126 9.40 -23.34 -0.29
CA GLY A 126 9.35 -24.68 0.32
C GLY A 126 9.48 -25.77 -0.74
N PHE A 127 8.44 -26.60 -0.89
CA PHE A 127 8.41 -27.69 -1.88
C PHE A 127 7.66 -27.32 -3.18
N VAL A 128 7.14 -26.09 -3.27
CA VAL A 128 6.33 -25.64 -4.41
C VAL A 128 7.16 -24.72 -5.29
N THR A 129 7.29 -25.04 -6.57
CA THR A 129 7.83 -24.14 -7.59
C THR A 129 6.66 -23.44 -8.28
N MET A 130 6.68 -22.11 -8.26
CA MET A 130 5.69 -21.26 -8.90
C MET A 130 6.30 -20.68 -10.17
N ASP A 131 5.56 -20.73 -11.27
CA ASP A 131 5.95 -20.05 -12.50
C ASP A 131 5.78 -18.54 -12.33
N LEU A 132 6.78 -17.79 -12.78
CA LEU A 132 6.78 -16.33 -12.81
C LEU A 132 6.78 -15.88 -14.26
N GLN A 133 5.92 -14.90 -14.57
CA GLN A 133 6.00 -14.27 -15.89
C GLN A 133 7.31 -13.49 -16.02
N LYS A 134 8.12 -13.83 -17.03
CA LYS A 134 9.28 -13.00 -17.41
C LYS A 134 8.84 -11.64 -17.91
N ARG A 135 9.57 -10.62 -17.50
CA ARG A 135 9.34 -9.21 -17.79
C ARG A 135 10.64 -8.59 -18.31
N ALA A 136 11.07 -9.05 -19.48
CA ALA A 136 12.36 -8.68 -20.07
C ALA A 136 12.48 -7.17 -20.34
N GLN A 137 11.38 -6.49 -20.66
CA GLN A 137 11.37 -5.03 -20.87
C GLN A 137 11.56 -4.29 -19.55
N GLU A 138 10.90 -4.72 -18.49
CA GLU A 138 11.08 -4.14 -17.15
C GLU A 138 12.46 -4.47 -16.57
N ALA A 139 12.98 -5.68 -16.81
CA ALA A 139 14.32 -6.09 -16.41
C ALA A 139 15.43 -5.29 -17.11
N ALA A 140 15.14 -4.76 -18.31
CA ALA A 140 16.05 -3.92 -19.08
C ALA A 140 16.01 -2.42 -18.69
N LEU A 141 15.16 -2.03 -17.73
CA LEU A 141 15.14 -0.66 -17.23
C LEU A 141 16.48 -0.29 -16.61
N SER A 142 16.92 0.94 -16.83
CA SER A 142 18.18 1.48 -16.32
C SER A 142 17.98 2.92 -15.82
N GLU A 143 18.94 3.41 -15.04
CA GLU A 143 18.98 4.79 -14.53
C GLU A 143 17.70 5.22 -13.77
N LEU A 144 16.96 4.26 -13.20
CA LEU A 144 15.73 4.53 -12.48
C LEU A 144 15.94 5.39 -11.22
N ALA A 145 17.11 5.30 -10.58
CA ALA A 145 17.44 6.08 -9.39
C ALA A 145 17.33 7.60 -9.63
N ASP A 146 17.62 8.05 -10.85
CA ASP A 146 17.62 9.47 -11.25
C ASP A 146 16.43 9.83 -12.16
N ASN A 147 15.63 8.85 -12.58
CA ASN A 147 14.53 9.02 -13.54
C ASN A 147 13.15 8.63 -12.97
N MET A 148 13.02 8.69 -11.65
CA MET A 148 11.76 8.49 -10.94
C MET A 148 11.50 9.62 -9.95
N SER A 149 10.32 10.21 -10.02
CA SER A 149 9.85 11.21 -9.05
C SER A 149 8.92 10.56 -8.02
N PRO A 150 8.97 11.02 -6.74
CA PRO A 150 7.98 10.61 -5.75
C PRO A 150 6.59 11.10 -6.16
N THR A 151 5.57 10.32 -5.82
CA THR A 151 4.15 10.56 -6.18
C THR A 151 3.36 10.90 -4.93
N ALA A 152 3.53 10.08 -3.90
CA ALA A 152 2.79 10.21 -2.66
C ALA A 152 3.57 9.64 -1.48
N ILE A 153 3.34 10.24 -0.31
CA ILE A 153 3.85 9.78 0.98
C ILE A 153 2.67 9.67 1.94
N PHE A 154 2.52 8.55 2.62
CA PHE A 154 1.39 8.33 3.52
C PHE A 154 1.64 7.24 4.56
N ASN A 155 0.78 7.19 5.58
CA ASN A 155 0.74 6.12 6.56
C ASN A 155 -0.44 5.17 6.31
N ARG A 156 -0.39 3.97 6.89
CA ARG A 156 -1.47 2.98 6.92
C ARG A 156 -1.64 2.48 8.35
N PHE A 157 -2.28 3.32 9.18
CA PHE A 157 -2.60 3.01 10.57
C PHE A 157 -3.58 1.84 10.76
N ASP A 158 -4.37 1.53 9.74
CA ASP A 158 -5.24 0.35 9.69
C ASP A 158 -4.44 -0.96 9.67
N LEU A 159 -3.18 -0.92 9.26
CA LEU A 159 -2.25 -2.05 9.29
C LEU A 159 -1.43 -2.12 10.58
N SER A 160 -1.76 -1.32 11.60
CA SER A 160 -1.09 -1.42 12.90
C SER A 160 -1.42 -2.72 13.62
N ALA A 161 -0.43 -3.28 14.33
CA ALA A 161 -0.66 -4.49 15.11
C ALA A 161 -1.58 -4.20 16.29
N SER A 162 -2.60 -5.03 16.50
CA SER A 162 -3.56 -4.86 17.60
C SER A 162 -2.89 -4.93 18.99
N ASN A 163 -1.77 -5.65 19.12
CA ASN A 163 -0.98 -5.74 20.34
C ASN A 163 0.15 -4.69 20.43
N GLY A 164 0.31 -3.83 19.42
CA GLY A 164 1.37 -2.84 19.37
C GLY A 164 2.75 -3.38 18.98
N GLN A 165 2.87 -4.54 18.33
CA GLN A 165 4.16 -4.98 17.78
C GLN A 165 4.75 -3.99 16.75
N HIS A 166 3.89 -3.32 15.97
CA HIS A 166 4.27 -2.28 15.00
C HIS A 166 3.15 -1.25 14.83
N CYS A 167 3.51 -0.03 14.45
CA CYS A 167 2.61 1.13 14.35
C CYS A 167 2.06 1.35 12.94
N GLY A 168 1.87 0.27 12.19
CA GLY A 168 1.36 0.30 10.80
C GLY A 168 2.46 0.33 9.75
N GLU A 169 2.08 0.72 8.54
CA GLU A 169 3.00 0.88 7.41
C GLU A 169 3.13 2.33 6.96
N TYR A 170 4.28 2.69 6.38
CA TYR A 170 4.58 4.04 5.92
C TYR A 170 5.16 3.94 4.52
N ARG A 171 4.53 4.66 3.59
CA ARG A 171 4.73 4.46 2.17
C ARG A 171 5.34 5.68 1.52
N VAL A 172 6.33 5.45 0.66
CA VAL A 172 6.78 6.40 -0.36
C VAL A 172 6.60 5.72 -1.71
N VAL A 173 5.82 6.33 -2.59
CA VAL A 173 5.51 5.81 -3.92
C VAL A 173 6.23 6.64 -4.96
N TYR A 174 6.87 5.99 -5.91
CA TYR A 174 7.60 6.60 -7.02
C TYR A 174 6.97 6.20 -8.34
N HIS A 175 6.98 7.12 -9.30
CA HIS A 175 6.64 6.84 -10.69
C HIS A 175 7.83 7.12 -11.59
N LYS A 176 7.95 6.36 -12.67
CA LYS A 176 8.91 6.63 -13.74
C LYS A 176 8.48 7.86 -14.53
N ASN A 177 9.40 8.79 -14.76
CA ASN A 177 9.07 10.10 -15.33
C ASN A 177 8.75 10.05 -16.83
N ASN A 178 9.34 9.09 -17.55
CA ASN A 178 9.29 9.02 -19.01
C ASN A 178 8.92 7.61 -19.49
N GLY A 179 8.27 7.50 -20.66
CA GLY A 179 7.96 6.21 -21.30
C GLY A 179 6.90 5.39 -20.55
N ASN A 180 7.05 4.06 -20.56
CA ASN A 180 6.07 3.15 -19.97
C ASN A 180 5.91 3.33 -18.45
N ARG A 181 4.68 3.18 -17.96
CA ARG A 181 4.34 3.35 -16.54
C ARG A 181 4.95 2.23 -15.69
N PHE A 182 5.79 2.64 -14.76
CA PHE A 182 6.42 1.78 -13.77
C PHE A 182 6.40 2.51 -12.42
N PHE A 183 5.88 1.86 -11.40
CA PHE A 183 5.84 2.39 -10.05
C PHE A 183 6.66 1.54 -9.10
N LEU A 184 7.30 2.19 -8.13
CA LEU A 184 7.92 1.54 -6.98
C LEU A 184 7.33 2.09 -5.69
N SER A 185 6.83 1.23 -4.84
CA SER A 185 6.29 1.57 -3.52
C SER A 185 7.18 0.99 -2.45
N PHE A 186 7.73 1.83 -1.59
CA PHE A 186 8.47 1.43 -0.40
C PHE A 186 7.52 1.48 0.78
N GLU A 187 7.23 0.35 1.40
CA GLU A 187 6.22 0.18 2.44
C GLU A 187 6.87 -0.33 3.73
N ALA A 188 7.43 0.58 4.51
CA ALA A 188 8.11 0.25 5.74
C ALA A 188 7.10 -0.21 6.80
N LYS A 189 7.32 -1.38 7.41
CA LYS A 189 6.64 -1.74 8.67
C LYS A 189 7.33 -1.01 9.81
N TYR A 190 6.64 -0.06 10.42
CA TYR A 190 7.25 0.83 11.41
C TYR A 190 7.25 0.23 12.81
N PRO A 191 8.40 0.18 13.49
CA PRO A 191 8.49 -0.41 14.82
C PRO A 191 7.71 0.41 15.84
N ASN A 192 7.29 -0.23 16.92
CA ASN A 192 6.74 0.50 18.07
C ASN A 192 7.86 1.20 18.84
N PRO A 193 7.86 2.55 18.93
CA PRO A 193 8.87 3.30 19.68
C PRO A 193 8.96 2.89 21.15
N GLU A 194 7.85 2.45 21.73
CA GLU A 194 7.75 2.10 23.15
C GLU A 194 7.07 0.73 23.32
N ILE A 195 7.71 -0.34 22.86
CA ILE A 195 7.15 -1.70 22.83
C ILE A 195 6.54 -2.17 24.17
N LYS A 196 7.12 -1.73 25.31
CA LYS A 196 6.64 -2.06 26.67
C LYS A 196 5.24 -1.50 26.98
N LYS A 197 4.80 -0.48 26.27
CA LYS A 197 3.46 0.13 26.42
C LYS A 197 2.41 -0.54 25.53
N GLY A 198 2.76 -1.62 24.82
CA GLY A 198 1.87 -2.26 23.86
C GLY A 198 1.38 -1.25 22.81
N LYS A 199 0.10 -1.32 22.42
CA LYS A 199 -0.47 -0.41 21.41
C LYS A 199 -0.34 1.07 21.76
N ALA A 200 -0.35 1.43 23.05
CA ALA A 200 -0.20 2.83 23.48
C ALA A 200 1.19 3.41 23.17
N GLY A 201 2.22 2.57 22.97
CA GLY A 201 3.54 3.04 22.54
C GLY A 201 3.55 3.66 21.14
N CYS A 202 2.53 3.35 20.32
CA CYS A 202 2.36 3.94 18.99
C CYS A 202 1.64 5.30 19.01
N PHE A 203 1.13 5.76 20.15
CA PHE A 203 0.34 6.99 20.22
C PHE A 203 1.16 8.25 19.93
N ALA A 204 2.45 8.26 20.24
CA ALA A 204 3.33 9.35 19.81
C ALA A 204 3.39 9.48 18.28
N VAL A 205 3.33 8.35 17.55
CA VAL A 205 3.32 8.35 16.09
C VAL A 205 1.99 8.87 15.54
N ALA A 206 0.87 8.44 16.12
CA ALA A 206 -0.45 8.94 15.76
C ALA A 206 -0.57 10.46 16.00
N ASP A 207 -0.08 10.92 17.16
CA ASP A 207 -0.07 12.33 17.54
C ASP A 207 0.80 13.16 16.58
N PHE A 208 2.00 12.68 16.22
CA PHE A 208 2.85 13.31 15.20
C PHE A 208 2.09 13.50 13.88
N TRP A 209 1.48 12.44 13.35
CA TRP A 209 0.73 12.53 12.09
C TRP A 209 -0.49 13.44 12.19
N LYS A 210 -1.18 13.47 13.33
CA LYS A 210 -2.26 14.44 13.57
C LYS A 210 -1.75 15.88 13.45
N GLU A 211 -0.59 16.19 14.01
CA GLU A 211 0.01 17.54 13.92
C GLU A 211 0.43 17.87 12.48
N ILE A 212 1.00 16.91 11.75
CA ILE A 212 1.30 17.06 10.32
C ILE A 212 0.07 17.50 9.52
N GLY A 213 -1.12 16.98 9.86
CA GLY A 213 -2.38 17.36 9.21
C GLY A 213 -2.79 18.83 9.41
N GLY A 214 -2.28 19.50 10.46
CA GLY A 214 -2.55 20.91 10.75
C GLY A 214 -1.46 21.88 10.28
N MET A 215 -0.34 21.38 9.74
CA MET A 215 0.79 22.21 9.30
C MET A 215 0.59 22.79 7.89
N SER A 216 1.35 23.84 7.57
CA SER A 216 1.57 24.24 6.19
C SER A 216 2.20 23.09 5.40
N LYS A 217 2.00 23.02 4.08
CA LYS A 217 2.58 21.93 3.27
C LYS A 217 4.10 21.91 3.30
N THR A 218 4.74 23.08 3.32
CA THR A 218 6.19 23.23 3.43
C THR A 218 6.72 22.67 4.76
N ASP A 219 6.09 23.04 5.88
CA ASP A 219 6.50 22.56 7.21
C ASP A 219 6.23 21.07 7.38
N ALA A 220 5.05 20.62 6.95
CA ALA A 220 4.68 19.20 6.95
C ALA A 220 5.71 18.38 6.17
N LEU A 221 6.12 18.84 4.98
CA LEU A 221 7.09 18.13 4.16
C LEU A 221 8.48 18.08 4.83
N ALA A 222 8.91 19.15 5.49
CA ALA A 222 10.16 19.16 6.26
C ALA A 222 10.13 18.20 7.47
N GLN A 223 9.01 18.11 8.18
CA GLN A 223 8.86 17.18 9.29
C GLN A 223 8.73 15.73 8.83
N LEU A 224 8.02 15.48 7.73
CA LEU A 224 7.95 14.16 7.11
C LEU A 224 9.33 13.72 6.62
N GLU A 225 10.12 14.62 6.04
CA GLU A 225 11.49 14.29 5.61
C GLU A 225 12.33 13.77 6.78
N LYS A 226 12.29 14.44 7.93
CA LYS A 226 12.95 13.99 9.15
C LYS A 226 12.41 12.64 9.62
N PHE A 227 11.09 12.51 9.74
CA PHE A 227 10.44 11.28 10.17
C PHE A 227 10.80 10.08 9.29
N PHE A 228 10.85 10.26 7.97
CA PHE A 228 11.16 9.17 7.04
C PHE A 228 12.65 8.83 7.01
N TYR A 229 13.57 9.79 7.06
CA TYR A 229 14.99 9.52 6.77
C TYR A 229 15.94 9.66 7.95
N GLN A 230 15.54 10.33 9.03
CA GLN A 230 16.43 10.62 10.18
C GLN A 230 15.87 10.07 11.49
N GLY A 231 14.54 10.00 11.61
CA GLY A 231 13.88 9.93 12.90
C GLY A 231 13.83 11.31 13.56
N LEU A 232 13.03 11.44 14.61
CA LEU A 232 12.88 12.68 15.37
C LEU A 232 12.35 12.40 16.77
N GLU A 233 12.59 13.32 17.69
CA GLU A 233 11.91 13.30 18.98
C GLU A 233 10.54 13.99 18.84
N HIS A 234 9.49 13.34 19.34
CA HIS A 234 8.14 13.90 19.38
C HIS A 234 7.58 13.80 20.80
N LYS A 235 7.45 14.94 21.48
CA LYS A 235 6.91 15.04 22.85
C LYS A 235 7.54 14.04 23.85
N GLY A 236 8.87 13.91 23.80
CA GLY A 236 9.63 13.01 24.68
C GLY A 236 9.70 11.55 24.21
N ALA A 237 9.05 11.18 23.10
CA ALA A 237 9.20 9.87 22.49
C ALA A 237 10.17 9.95 21.29
N GLN A 238 11.18 9.08 21.26
CA GLN A 238 12.07 8.97 20.11
C GLN A 238 11.39 8.16 19.00
N LEU A 239 11.04 8.82 17.91
CA LEU A 239 10.49 8.19 16.72
C LEU A 239 11.65 7.80 15.78
N PRO A 240 11.89 6.50 15.50
CA PRO A 240 12.94 6.10 14.56
C PRO A 240 12.60 6.50 13.12
N ALA A 241 13.61 6.53 12.25
CA ALA A 241 13.42 6.77 10.82
C ALA A 241 12.51 5.69 10.20
N ALA A 242 11.51 6.07 9.41
CA ALA A 242 10.65 5.10 8.74
C ALA A 242 11.39 4.30 7.66
N ILE A 243 12.27 4.94 6.89
CA ILE A 243 13.14 4.30 5.90
C ILE A 243 14.37 3.75 6.62
N ASN A 244 14.33 2.46 6.93
CA ASN A 244 15.44 1.71 7.51
C ASN A 244 15.47 0.31 6.89
N PHE A 245 16.66 -0.23 6.65
CA PHE A 245 16.85 -1.58 6.10
C PHE A 245 15.97 -2.63 6.79
N ALA A 246 15.98 -2.66 8.13
CA ALA A 246 15.24 -3.63 8.93
C ALA A 246 13.73 -3.57 8.74
N HIS A 247 13.19 -2.44 8.23
CA HIS A 247 11.76 -2.26 8.00
C HIS A 247 11.28 -2.86 6.67
N TYR A 248 12.20 -3.43 5.88
CA TYR A 248 11.94 -4.06 4.58
C TYR A 248 12.42 -5.52 4.47
N THR A 249 12.99 -6.08 5.55
CA THR A 249 13.46 -7.47 5.60
C THR A 249 12.30 -8.48 5.69
N HIS A 250 12.62 -9.76 5.61
CA HIS A 250 11.64 -10.83 5.79
C HIS A 250 10.87 -10.70 7.13
N GLY A 251 9.55 -10.85 7.08
CA GLY A 251 8.65 -10.67 8.24
C GLY A 251 8.31 -9.21 8.56
N THR A 252 8.96 -8.23 7.92
CA THR A 252 8.65 -6.81 8.09
C THR A 252 7.92 -6.24 6.88
N GLY A 253 8.22 -4.99 6.48
CA GLY A 253 7.59 -4.32 5.35
C GLY A 253 8.09 -4.84 4.01
N GLN A 254 7.85 -4.08 2.95
CA GLN A 254 8.13 -4.54 1.57
C GLN A 254 8.45 -3.40 0.61
N VAL A 255 9.13 -3.75 -0.48
CA VAL A 255 9.17 -2.93 -1.69
C VAL A 255 8.27 -3.60 -2.72
N ARG A 256 7.41 -2.83 -3.39
CA ARG A 256 6.53 -3.35 -4.44
C ARG A 256 6.76 -2.63 -5.76
N SER A 257 6.90 -3.38 -6.84
CA SER A 257 6.76 -2.82 -8.18
C SER A 257 5.35 -3.06 -8.71
N ASN A 258 4.84 -2.06 -9.44
CA ASN A 258 3.61 -2.17 -10.21
C ASN A 258 3.94 -1.77 -11.65
N THR A 259 3.78 -2.71 -12.57
CA THR A 259 4.20 -2.56 -13.96
C THR A 259 3.01 -2.56 -14.90
N PHE A 260 3.02 -1.62 -15.85
CA PHE A 260 2.06 -1.56 -16.98
C PHE A 260 2.81 -1.49 -18.32
N VAL A 261 4.03 -2.03 -18.36
CA VAL A 261 4.95 -1.83 -19.50
C VAL A 261 4.48 -2.54 -20.77
N ASN A 262 3.70 -3.63 -20.62
CA ASN A 262 3.16 -4.44 -21.72
C ASN A 262 1.65 -4.70 -21.60
N ASN A 263 0.88 -3.79 -20.99
CA ASN A 263 -0.56 -3.89 -20.72
C ASN A 263 -1.04 -5.03 -19.79
N LEU A 264 -0.16 -5.90 -19.32
CA LEU A 264 -0.49 -6.87 -18.26
C LEU A 264 -0.05 -6.30 -16.91
N TRP A 265 -1.03 -5.84 -16.14
CA TRP A 265 -0.83 -5.35 -14.78
C TRP A 265 -0.26 -6.46 -13.89
N GLN A 266 0.85 -6.17 -13.22
CA GLN A 266 1.44 -7.15 -12.31
C GLN A 266 2.16 -6.49 -11.13
N TYR A 267 1.96 -7.09 -9.95
CA TYR A 267 2.65 -6.73 -8.72
C TYR A 267 3.78 -7.72 -8.42
N ARG A 268 4.95 -7.19 -8.07
CA ARG A 268 6.05 -7.96 -7.49
C ARG A 268 6.38 -7.39 -6.12
N GLU A 269 6.57 -8.29 -5.16
CA GLU A 269 7.01 -7.94 -3.82
C GLU A 269 8.48 -8.34 -3.62
N PHE A 270 9.23 -7.43 -3.02
CA PHE A 270 10.64 -7.60 -2.71
C PHE A 270 10.91 -7.28 -1.25
N LYS A 271 11.94 -7.93 -0.71
CA LYS A 271 12.49 -7.69 0.63
C LYS A 271 13.93 -7.22 0.51
N ALA A 272 14.36 -6.39 1.45
CA ALA A 272 15.76 -6.05 1.61
C ALA A 272 16.50 -7.23 2.25
N ASP A 273 17.67 -7.57 1.71
CA ASP A 273 18.53 -8.65 2.20
C ASP A 273 20.00 -8.32 1.97
N ILE A 274 20.89 -9.10 2.59
CA ILE A 274 22.33 -9.03 2.39
C ILE A 274 22.78 -10.34 1.75
N ASN A 275 23.38 -10.25 0.57
CA ASN A 275 23.80 -11.45 -0.16
C ASN A 275 25.05 -12.10 0.46
N ALA A 276 25.45 -13.26 -0.06
CA ALA A 276 26.65 -13.98 0.40
C ALA A 276 27.97 -13.19 0.24
N LYS A 277 27.99 -12.12 -0.56
CA LYS A 277 29.13 -11.21 -0.72
C LYS A 277 29.09 -10.04 0.28
N GLY A 278 28.06 -9.94 1.12
CA GLY A 278 27.89 -8.84 2.06
C GLY A 278 27.29 -7.58 1.45
N GLU A 279 26.69 -7.64 0.26
CA GLU A 279 26.09 -6.50 -0.44
C GLU A 279 24.58 -6.40 -0.15
N ASN A 280 24.05 -5.17 -0.08
CA ASN A 280 22.60 -4.95 -0.03
C ASN A 280 21.95 -5.32 -1.36
N ILE A 281 20.91 -6.15 -1.28
CA ILE A 281 20.10 -6.54 -2.42
C ILE A 281 18.61 -6.48 -2.08
N PHE A 282 17.80 -6.43 -3.12
CA PHE A 282 16.38 -6.76 -3.06
C PHE A 282 16.19 -8.17 -3.60
N VAL A 283 15.54 -9.01 -2.81
CA VAL A 283 15.15 -10.37 -3.19
C VAL A 283 13.65 -10.41 -3.40
N VAL A 284 13.19 -11.14 -4.42
CA VAL A 284 11.75 -11.42 -4.57
C VAL A 284 11.29 -12.21 -3.37
N ASP A 285 10.15 -11.87 -2.78
CA ASP A 285 9.55 -12.64 -1.70
C ASP A 285 8.35 -13.45 -2.18
N SER A 286 7.26 -12.79 -2.52
CA SER A 286 6.15 -13.44 -3.21
C SER A 286 5.75 -12.66 -4.43
N VAL A 287 5.34 -13.38 -5.47
CA VAL A 287 4.59 -12.78 -6.56
C VAL A 287 3.15 -12.73 -6.08
N LYS A 288 2.69 -11.53 -5.70
CA LYS A 288 1.27 -11.24 -5.63
C LYS A 288 0.80 -10.97 -7.05
N SER A 289 0.85 -12.00 -7.89
CA SER A 289 0.02 -11.99 -9.09
C SER A 289 -1.42 -11.97 -8.59
N ASN A 290 -2.22 -11.09 -9.18
CA ASN A 290 -3.64 -11.35 -9.36
C ASN A 290 -3.81 -12.84 -9.69
N SER A 291 -4.77 -13.51 -9.06
CA SER A 291 -5.05 -14.96 -9.18
C SER A 291 -5.56 -15.36 -10.58
N LEU A 292 -5.07 -14.70 -11.62
CA LEU A 292 -5.65 -14.62 -12.94
C LEU A 292 -4.60 -14.58 -14.05
N ASP A 293 -3.29 -14.62 -13.78
CA ASP A 293 -2.31 -14.70 -14.88
C ASP A 293 -2.58 -15.95 -15.76
N ASP A 294 -2.98 -17.10 -15.16
CA ASP A 294 -3.44 -18.29 -15.90
C ASP A 294 -4.79 -18.08 -16.61
N LEU A 295 -5.62 -17.17 -16.11
CA LEU A 295 -6.93 -16.83 -16.67
C LEU A 295 -6.82 -15.84 -17.85
N PHE A 296 -5.74 -15.05 -17.90
CA PHE A 296 -5.42 -14.10 -18.98
C PHE A 296 -4.27 -14.52 -19.89
N ALA A 297 -3.62 -15.66 -19.62
CA ALA A 297 -2.66 -16.26 -20.54
C ALA A 297 -3.39 -16.70 -21.82
N ASP A 298 -2.79 -16.36 -22.98
CA ASP A 298 -3.26 -16.78 -24.31
C ASP A 298 -3.62 -18.26 -24.30
N GLU A 299 -4.77 -18.63 -24.89
CA GLU A 299 -5.23 -20.02 -25.00
C GLU A 299 -4.09 -20.91 -25.53
N ARG A 300 -3.49 -21.69 -24.64
CA ARG A 300 -2.59 -22.75 -25.07
C ARG A 300 -3.43 -24.01 -25.24
N SER A 301 -3.07 -24.83 -26.22
CA SER A 301 -3.72 -26.12 -26.51
C SER A 301 -3.66 -27.14 -25.35
N LEU A 302 -2.99 -26.79 -24.25
CA LEU A 302 -2.82 -27.60 -23.04
C LEU A 302 -3.78 -27.20 -21.90
N ASP A 303 -4.57 -26.14 -22.05
CA ASP A 303 -5.56 -25.75 -21.03
C ASP A 303 -6.69 -26.78 -20.96
N SER A 304 -7.06 -27.20 -19.75
CA SER A 304 -8.23 -28.06 -19.55
C SER A 304 -9.51 -27.31 -19.93
N ASP A 305 -10.52 -28.03 -20.42
CA ASP A 305 -11.79 -27.40 -20.82
C ASP A 305 -12.51 -26.73 -19.65
N SER A 306 -12.27 -27.19 -18.41
CA SER A 306 -12.74 -26.54 -17.18
C SER A 306 -12.09 -25.18 -16.94
N LEU A 307 -10.80 -25.02 -17.29
CA LEU A 307 -10.08 -23.75 -17.17
C LEU A 307 -10.56 -22.76 -18.23
N LYS A 308 -10.80 -23.23 -19.47
CA LYS A 308 -11.40 -22.43 -20.54
C LYS A 308 -12.83 -21.97 -20.20
N ALA A 309 -13.65 -22.84 -19.62
CA ALA A 309 -15.00 -22.46 -19.17
C ALA A 309 -14.95 -21.42 -18.04
N SER A 310 -14.07 -21.63 -17.06
CA SER A 310 -13.86 -20.67 -15.96
C SER A 310 -13.37 -19.31 -16.46
N LYS A 311 -12.54 -19.28 -17.52
CA LYS A 311 -12.11 -18.04 -18.21
C LYS A 311 -13.31 -17.26 -18.77
N VAL A 312 -14.17 -17.94 -19.51
CA VAL A 312 -15.36 -17.34 -20.13
C VAL A 312 -16.33 -16.81 -19.08
N ASP A 313 -16.58 -17.59 -18.02
CA ASP A 313 -17.49 -17.21 -16.95
C ASP A 313 -16.96 -16.00 -16.19
N PHE A 314 -15.68 -15.99 -15.82
CA PHE A 314 -15.05 -14.85 -15.16
C PHE A 314 -15.06 -13.58 -16.01
N LEU A 315 -14.71 -13.66 -17.30
CA LEU A 315 -14.71 -12.50 -18.20
C LEU A 315 -16.11 -11.92 -18.37
N ARG A 316 -17.12 -12.78 -18.50
CA ARG A 316 -18.53 -12.36 -18.59
C ARG A 316 -18.97 -11.65 -17.32
N ASP A 317 -18.68 -12.22 -16.16
CA ASP A 317 -19.13 -11.68 -14.88
C ASP A 317 -18.39 -10.36 -14.55
N HIS A 318 -17.08 -10.30 -14.82
CA HIS A 318 -16.28 -9.08 -14.64
C HIS A 318 -16.70 -7.95 -15.60
N TYR A 319 -17.00 -8.27 -16.86
CA TYR A 319 -17.49 -7.28 -17.83
C TYR A 319 -18.87 -6.74 -17.44
N ASN A 320 -19.75 -7.60 -16.94
CA ASN A 320 -21.08 -7.20 -16.47
C ASN A 320 -21.00 -6.31 -15.21
N GLU A 321 -20.08 -6.58 -14.29
CA GLU A 321 -19.82 -5.72 -13.13
C GLU A 321 -19.31 -4.34 -13.56
N LEU A 322 -18.31 -4.28 -14.45
CA LEU A 322 -17.75 -3.03 -14.97
C LEU A 322 -18.79 -2.18 -15.73
N GLN A 323 -19.70 -2.81 -16.49
CA GLN A 323 -20.81 -2.10 -17.12
C GLN A 323 -21.85 -1.61 -16.10
N SER A 324 -22.13 -2.40 -15.06
CA SER A 324 -23.06 -1.97 -14.01
C SER A 324 -22.51 -0.76 -13.25
N ASP A 325 -21.21 -0.73 -12.96
CA ASP A 325 -20.54 0.39 -12.29
C ASP A 325 -20.49 1.63 -13.19
N SER A 326 -20.22 1.46 -14.50
CA SER A 326 -20.24 2.57 -15.46
C SER A 326 -21.62 3.20 -15.64
N ASN A 327 -22.69 2.39 -15.62
CA ASN A 327 -24.06 2.90 -15.72
C ASN A 327 -24.48 3.61 -14.42
N THR A 328 -24.05 3.12 -13.26
CA THR A 328 -24.31 3.74 -11.96
C THR A 328 -23.58 5.09 -11.80
N ILE A 329 -22.39 5.24 -12.38
CA ILE A 329 -21.66 6.53 -12.41
C ILE A 329 -22.34 7.55 -13.33
N ASN A 330 -22.87 7.11 -14.48
CA ASN A 330 -23.57 7.99 -15.41
C ASN A 330 -24.91 8.50 -14.85
N ASP A 331 -25.67 7.65 -14.15
CA ASP A 331 -26.94 8.04 -13.52
C ASP A 331 -26.74 9.00 -12.34
N ASN A 332 -25.65 8.86 -11.59
CA ASN A 332 -25.30 9.78 -10.49
C ASN A 332 -24.86 11.17 -11.02
N ASN A 333 -24.19 11.24 -12.18
CA ASN A 333 -23.82 12.51 -12.82
C ASN A 333 -25.01 13.20 -13.49
N ALA A 334 -25.98 12.45 -14.02
CA ALA A 334 -27.21 13.02 -14.57
C ALA A 334 -28.08 13.68 -13.47
N ASN A 335 -28.16 13.06 -12.28
CA ASN A 335 -28.92 13.60 -11.15
C ASN A 335 -28.22 14.78 -10.44
N ALA A 336 -26.88 14.89 -10.52
CA ALA A 336 -26.14 16.03 -9.98
C ALA A 336 -26.31 17.31 -10.83
N ASN A 337 -26.47 17.17 -12.15
CA ASN A 337 -26.70 18.32 -13.06
C ASN A 337 -28.17 18.77 -13.14
N ALA A 338 -29.11 17.98 -12.62
CA ALA A 338 -30.53 18.36 -12.59
C ALA A 338 -30.91 19.19 -11.34
N ASN A 339 -30.00 19.32 -10.36
CA ASN A 339 -30.20 20.07 -9.10
C ASN A 339 -29.20 21.23 -8.92
N ALA A 340 -28.63 21.75 -10.01
CA ALA A 340 -27.77 22.93 -10.01
C ALA A 340 -28.49 24.16 -10.58
#